data_AF-J4H3N9-F1
#
_entry.id   AF-J4H3N9-F1
#
_cell.length_a   1.000
_cell.length_b   1.000
_cell.length_c   1.000
_cell.angle_alpha   90.00
_cell.angle_beta   90.00
_cell.angle_gamma   90.00
#
_symmetry.space_group_name_H-M   'P 1'
#
loop_
_entity.id
_entity.type
_entity.pdbx_description
1 polymer ?
#
loop_
_entity_poly.entity_id
_entity_poly.type
_entity_poly.pdbx_seq_one_letter_code
_entity_poly.pdbx_strand_id
1 'polypeptide(L)'
;MKWKKVVERAVGECPFIESRYQRQWPIVVYLKLYLSSKAQKCRLETQLLNSAGIASHNTYNGEPHKNTQTLGKTSRIMITSIPQCLSRPAVDGNWNTRSDVERDVNDSFAAALRGLSADLETFAPAFSQVGLTSVDHFKMMMKWPEAERNAFLKTDMKLNPFEFHNVRAALAKFMDEQWGTMQESY
;
A
#
# COMPACT_ATOMS: atom_id res chain seq x y z
N MET A 1 7.34 20.78 -8.83
CA MET A 1 8.31 19.68 -8.57
C MET A 1 8.38 19.30 -7.08
N LYS A 2 7.45 18.47 -6.57
CA LYS A 2 7.46 18.01 -5.16
C LYS A 2 7.99 16.58 -4.98
N TRP A 3 7.97 15.76 -6.03
CA TRP A 3 8.29 14.33 -5.99
C TRP A 3 9.78 14.04 -5.74
N LYS A 4 10.70 14.78 -6.38
CA LYS A 4 12.15 14.55 -6.28
C LYS A 4 12.64 14.61 -4.83
N LYS A 5 12.19 15.62 -4.07
CA LYS A 5 12.51 15.78 -2.64
C LYS A 5 11.98 14.66 -1.75
N VAL A 6 10.84 14.06 -2.12
CA VAL A 6 10.24 12.94 -1.38
C VAL A 6 11.05 11.67 -1.63
N VAL A 7 11.46 11.43 -2.87
CA VAL A 7 12.34 10.31 -3.22
C VAL A 7 13.70 10.45 -2.53
N GLU A 8 14.33 11.62 -2.60
CA GLU A 8 15.61 11.88 -1.92
C GLU A 8 15.51 11.65 -0.40
N ARG A 9 14.42 12.07 0.23
CA ARG A 9 14.20 11.81 1.67
C ARG A 9 14.02 10.32 1.96
N ALA A 10 13.24 9.60 1.16
CA ALA A 10 13.01 8.17 1.37
C ALA A 10 14.28 7.33 1.15
N VAL A 11 15.10 7.70 0.15
CA VAL A 11 16.41 7.10 -0.10
C VAL A 11 17.37 7.41 1.05
N GLY A 12 17.36 8.64 1.58
CA GLY A 12 18.16 9.01 2.76
C GLY A 12 17.77 8.24 4.03
N GLU A 13 16.47 7.99 4.25
CA GLU A 13 15.99 7.18 5.39
C GLU A 13 16.25 5.68 5.20
N CYS A 14 16.28 5.19 3.96
CA CYS A 14 16.41 3.76 3.65
C CYS A 14 17.29 3.54 2.40
N PRO A 15 18.63 3.54 2.54
CA PRO A 15 19.56 3.47 1.40
C PRO A 15 19.42 2.22 0.53
N PHE A 16 18.94 1.12 1.12
CA PHE A 16 18.74 -0.15 0.40
C PHE A 16 17.67 -0.06 -0.70
N ILE A 17 16.75 0.91 -0.63
CA ILE A 17 15.68 1.10 -1.61
C ILE A 17 16.25 1.48 -2.99
N GLU A 18 17.28 2.32 -3.01
CA GLU A 18 17.93 2.74 -4.26
C GLU A 18 18.67 1.57 -4.91
N SER A 19 19.43 0.80 -4.12
CA SER A 19 20.20 -0.34 -4.65
C SER A 19 19.35 -1.47 -5.23
N ARG A 20 18.16 -1.75 -4.67
CA ARG A 20 17.31 -2.88 -5.10
C ARG A 20 16.27 -2.52 -6.16
N TYR A 21 15.66 -1.33 -6.09
CA TYR A 21 14.43 -1.05 -6.81
C TYR A 21 14.57 0.00 -7.92
N GLN A 22 15.76 0.57 -8.14
CA GLN A 22 15.99 1.59 -9.18
C GLN A 22 15.67 1.09 -10.61
N ARG A 23 15.74 -0.23 -10.85
CA ARG A 23 15.39 -0.88 -12.13
C ARG A 23 14.03 -1.59 -12.14
N GLN A 24 13.33 -1.69 -11.01
CA GLN A 24 12.06 -2.40 -10.89
C GLN A 24 10.94 -1.41 -10.60
N TRP A 25 10.38 -0.85 -11.67
CA TRP A 25 9.27 0.09 -11.61
C TRP A 25 7.91 -0.62 -11.77
N PRO A 26 6.83 -0.08 -11.14
CA PRO A 26 6.70 1.29 -10.69
C PRO A 26 6.88 1.50 -9.17
N ILE A 27 8.03 2.08 -8.81
CA ILE A 27 8.39 2.47 -7.42
C ILE A 27 7.41 3.48 -6.81
N VAL A 28 6.65 4.20 -7.65
CA VAL A 28 5.61 5.15 -7.23
C VAL A 28 4.51 4.48 -6.43
N VAL A 29 4.14 3.25 -6.79
CA VAL A 29 3.10 2.49 -6.07
C VAL A 29 3.63 2.10 -4.70
N TYR A 30 4.85 1.55 -4.63
CA TYR A 30 5.49 1.20 -3.37
C TYR A 30 5.68 2.42 -2.45
N LEU A 31 6.21 3.54 -2.98
CA LEU A 31 6.37 4.78 -2.21
C LEU A 31 5.03 5.32 -1.72
N LYS A 32 3.98 5.29 -2.53
CA LYS A 32 2.64 5.72 -2.08
C LYS A 32 2.11 4.82 -0.97
N LEU A 33 2.27 3.51 -1.07
CA LEU A 33 1.80 2.56 -0.06
C LEU A 33 2.62 2.68 1.23
N TYR A 34 3.95 2.75 1.12
CA TYR A 34 4.86 2.90 2.26
C TYR A 34 4.60 4.22 3.00
N LEU A 35 4.52 5.34 2.28
CA LEU A 35 4.28 6.65 2.90
C LEU A 35 2.88 6.73 3.52
N SER A 36 1.86 6.14 2.87
CA SER A 36 0.51 6.04 3.44
C SER A 36 0.52 5.23 4.74
N SER A 37 1.22 4.10 4.76
CA SER A 37 1.36 3.23 5.94
C SER A 37 2.09 3.93 7.09
N LYS A 38 3.21 4.62 6.82
CA LYS A 38 3.93 5.41 7.84
C LYS A 38 3.07 6.56 8.38
N ALA A 39 2.35 7.28 7.52
CA ALA A 39 1.47 8.36 7.94
C ALA A 39 0.34 7.86 8.84
N GLN A 40 -0.22 6.68 8.54
CA GLN A 40 -1.26 6.06 9.35
C GLN A 40 -0.72 5.59 10.71
N LYS A 41 0.46 4.99 10.75
CA LYS A 41 1.12 4.60 12.00
C LYS A 41 1.39 5.81 12.90
N CYS A 42 1.89 6.91 12.32
CA CYS A 42 2.14 8.16 13.04
C CYS A 42 0.83 8.77 13.61
N ARG A 43 -0.28 8.69 12.86
CA ARG A 43 -1.60 9.15 13.33
C ARG A 43 -2.11 8.31 14.50
N LEU A 44 -1.97 6.98 14.43
CA LEU A 44 -2.38 6.08 15.49
C LEU A 44 -1.56 6.30 16.76
N GLU A 45 -0.25 6.48 16.63
CA GLU A 45 0.64 6.79 17.76
C GLU A 45 0.26 8.13 18.42
N THR A 46 -0.05 9.15 17.61
CA THR A 46 -0.53 10.44 18.11
C THR A 46 -1.89 10.31 18.81
N GLN A 47 -2.80 9.49 18.28
CA GLN A 47 -4.11 9.23 18.91
C GLN A 47 -3.96 8.46 20.23
N LEU A 48 -3.05 7.49 20.29
CA LEU A 48 -2.75 6.74 21.52
C LEU A 48 -2.21 7.68 22.61
N LEU A 49 -1.22 8.52 22.27
CA LEU A 49 -0.67 9.54 23.17
C LEU A 49 -1.75 10.51 23.69
N ASN A 50 -2.63 10.98 22.80
CA ASN A 50 -3.72 11.88 23.17
C ASN A 50 -4.81 11.18 24.03
N SER A 51 -5.10 9.91 23.74
CA SER A 51 -6.07 9.10 24.51
C SER A 51 -5.56 8.67 25.88
N ALA A 52 -4.23 8.53 26.03
CA ALA A 52 -3.59 8.19 27.30
C ALA A 52 -3.59 9.35 28.31
N GLY A 53 -4.15 10.53 27.95
CA GLY A 53 -4.21 11.68 28.84
C GLY A 53 -2.84 12.24 29.22
N ILE A 54 -1.78 11.80 28.54
CA ILE A 54 -0.43 12.34 28.72
C ILE A 54 -0.39 13.63 27.91
N ALA A 55 -1.00 14.67 28.46
CA ALA A 55 -0.69 16.04 28.08
C ALA A 55 0.85 16.14 28.13
N SER A 56 1.47 16.32 26.97
CA SER A 56 2.90 16.60 26.87
C SER A 56 3.12 17.96 27.51
N HIS A 57 3.23 17.96 28.84
CA HIS A 57 3.56 19.10 29.65
C HIS A 57 5.06 19.32 29.41
N ASN A 58 5.37 20.06 28.36
CA ASN A 58 6.69 20.66 28.20
C ASN A 58 6.87 21.66 29.34
N THR A 59 7.30 21.16 30.49
CA THR A 59 7.76 21.96 31.63
C THR A 59 9.15 22.46 31.29
N TYR A 60 9.22 23.51 30.47
CA TYR A 60 10.40 24.35 30.38
C TYR A 60 10.48 25.17 31.68
N ASN A 61 11.39 24.77 32.57
CA ASN A 61 11.71 25.52 33.77
C ASN A 61 12.68 26.67 33.44
N GLY A 62 12.23 27.90 33.70
CA GLY A 62 13.07 29.03 34.13
C GLY A 62 13.55 30.03 33.07
N GLU A 63 12.88 31.19 32.95
CA GLU A 63 13.29 32.41 33.66
C GLU A 63 12.23 33.53 33.55
N PRO A 64 12.18 34.48 34.52
CA PRO A 64 11.07 35.40 34.70
C PRO A 64 11.38 36.79 34.13
N HIS A 65 10.60 37.27 33.16
CA HIS A 65 10.51 38.70 32.88
C HIS A 65 9.06 39.18 32.82
N LYS A 66 8.79 40.08 33.77
CA LYS A 66 7.60 40.90 33.95
C LYS A 66 7.30 41.65 32.64
N ASN A 67 6.06 41.66 32.14
CA ASN A 67 5.25 42.88 32.08
C ASN A 67 3.85 42.67 31.46
N THR A 68 2.90 43.44 32.00
CA THR A 68 1.70 44.03 31.38
C THR A 68 0.51 43.19 30.91
N GLN A 69 -0.58 43.42 31.66
CA GLN A 69 -2.00 43.33 31.34
C GLN A 69 -2.38 43.68 29.89
N THR A 70 -3.29 42.87 29.32
CA THR A 70 -4.46 43.28 28.49
C THR A 70 -5.39 42.08 28.39
N LEU A 71 -6.42 41.97 29.23
CA LEU A 71 -7.81 42.40 28.96
C LEU A 71 -8.34 42.05 27.56
N GLY A 72 -9.11 40.96 27.52
CA GLY A 72 -10.34 40.85 26.74
C GLY A 72 -10.21 40.64 25.23
N LYS A 73 -10.56 39.42 24.77
CA LYS A 73 -11.60 39.22 23.74
C LYS A 73 -11.80 37.74 23.46
N THR A 74 -12.95 37.25 23.90
CA THR A 74 -13.54 35.97 23.53
C THR A 74 -13.89 36.01 22.03
N SER A 75 -13.02 35.48 21.17
CA SER A 75 -13.32 35.30 19.75
C SER A 75 -14.19 34.06 19.57
N ARG A 76 -15.49 34.31 19.47
CA ARG A 76 -16.51 33.36 19.01
C ARG A 76 -16.30 33.15 17.51
N ILE A 77 -15.72 32.02 17.13
CA ILE A 77 -15.58 31.63 15.73
C ILE A 77 -16.98 31.33 15.20
N MET A 78 -17.54 32.23 14.40
CA MET A 78 -18.73 31.96 13.61
C MET A 78 -18.35 31.01 12.48
N ILE A 79 -18.99 29.85 12.46
CA ILE A 79 -18.92 28.89 11.36
C ILE A 79 -19.71 29.50 10.20
N THR A 80 -19.02 30.18 9.27
CA THR A 80 -19.62 30.66 8.04
C THR A 80 -19.91 29.49 7.10
N SER A 81 -21.17 29.43 6.70
CA SER A 81 -21.79 28.53 5.73
C SER A 81 -20.89 28.19 4.54
N ILE A 82 -20.76 26.90 4.25
CA ILE A 82 -20.09 26.37 3.06
C ILE A 82 -21.00 26.64 1.86
N PRO A 83 -20.54 27.35 0.80
CA PRO A 83 -21.35 27.53 -0.40
C PRO A 83 -21.50 26.20 -1.14
N GLN A 84 -22.74 25.71 -1.20
CA GLN A 84 -23.18 24.70 -2.15
C GLN A 84 -23.13 25.31 -3.55
N CYS A 85 -22.11 24.99 -4.35
CA CYS A 85 -22.17 25.13 -5.80
C CYS A 85 -21.03 24.31 -6.39
N LEU A 86 -21.34 23.15 -6.97
CA LEU A 86 -20.67 22.62 -8.16
C LEU A 86 -21.60 21.54 -8.73
N SER A 87 -22.51 22.00 -9.58
CA SER A 87 -23.30 21.17 -10.47
C SER A 87 -22.36 20.27 -11.28
N ARG A 88 -22.44 18.97 -11.04
CA ARG A 88 -21.82 17.96 -11.89
C ARG A 88 -22.49 18.02 -13.26
N PRO A 89 -21.75 18.11 -14.38
CA PRO A 89 -22.33 17.87 -15.69
C PRO A 89 -22.81 16.42 -15.73
N ALA A 90 -24.08 16.23 -16.09
CA ALA A 90 -24.61 14.93 -16.47
C ALA A 90 -23.90 14.49 -17.75
N VAL A 91 -22.84 13.71 -17.57
CA VAL A 91 -22.28 12.91 -18.65
C VAL A 91 -23.06 11.61 -18.63
N ASP A 92 -23.99 11.49 -19.56
CA ASP A 92 -24.63 10.24 -19.95
C ASP A 92 -23.58 9.36 -20.66
N GLY A 93 -22.58 8.94 -19.89
CA GLY A 93 -21.54 8.03 -20.31
C GLY A 93 -22.01 6.62 -19.99
N ASN A 94 -22.38 5.87 -21.02
CA ASN A 94 -22.62 4.44 -20.96
C ASN A 94 -21.34 3.74 -20.45
N TRP A 95 -21.28 3.40 -19.15
CA TRP A 95 -20.12 2.78 -18.49
C TRP A 95 -19.93 1.29 -18.82
N ASN A 96 -20.75 0.70 -19.70
CA ASN A 96 -20.77 -0.74 -19.91
C ASN A 96 -19.59 -1.30 -20.74
N THR A 97 -18.79 -0.47 -21.41
CA THR A 97 -17.73 -1.00 -22.30
C THR A 97 -16.43 -1.36 -21.59
N ARG A 98 -16.28 -1.05 -20.30
CA ARG A 98 -15.06 -1.36 -19.53
C ARG A 98 -15.07 -2.77 -18.92
N SER A 99 -16.25 -3.33 -18.73
CA SER A 99 -16.44 -4.60 -18.00
C SER A 99 -16.03 -5.84 -18.80
N ASP A 100 -16.15 -5.80 -20.14
CA ASP A 100 -15.87 -6.99 -20.96
C ASP A 100 -14.36 -7.23 -21.15
N VAL A 101 -13.55 -6.15 -21.25
CA VAL A 101 -12.10 -6.27 -21.40
C VAL A 101 -11.42 -6.72 -20.10
N GLU A 102 -11.91 -6.27 -18.93
CA GLU A 102 -11.36 -6.70 -17.63
C GLU A 102 -11.66 -8.17 -17.32
N ARG A 103 -12.79 -8.70 -17.80
CA ARG A 103 -13.17 -10.09 -17.60
C ARG A 103 -12.28 -11.05 -18.40
N ASP A 104 -11.98 -10.71 -19.66
CA ASP A 104 -11.19 -11.55 -20.56
C ASP A 104 -9.72 -11.71 -20.10
N VAL A 105 -9.13 -10.64 -19.57
CA VAL A 105 -7.76 -10.68 -19.00
C VAL A 105 -7.71 -11.54 -17.72
N ASN A 106 -8.76 -11.46 -16.90
CA ASN A 106 -8.84 -12.23 -15.67
C ASN A 106 -8.96 -13.74 -15.94
N ASP A 107 -9.71 -14.12 -16.97
CA ASP A 107 -9.88 -15.52 -17.36
C ASP A 107 -8.58 -16.12 -17.92
N SER A 108 -7.82 -15.37 -18.72
CA SER A 108 -6.49 -15.79 -19.19
C SER A 108 -5.50 -15.97 -18.04
N PHE A 109 -5.53 -15.09 -17.03
CA PHE A 109 -4.66 -15.19 -15.87
C PHE A 109 -5.05 -16.35 -14.94
N ALA A 110 -6.35 -16.54 -14.70
CA ALA A 110 -6.85 -17.67 -13.91
C ALA A 110 -6.49 -19.02 -14.57
N ALA A 111 -6.61 -19.12 -15.89
CA ALA A 111 -6.17 -20.31 -16.63
C ALA A 111 -4.67 -20.57 -16.48
N ALA A 112 -3.85 -19.52 -16.49
CA ALA A 112 -2.41 -19.64 -16.23
C ALA A 112 -2.12 -20.08 -14.79
N LEU A 113 -2.83 -19.53 -13.79
CA LEU A 113 -2.72 -19.97 -12.40
C LEU A 113 -3.13 -21.44 -12.22
N ARG A 114 -4.19 -21.89 -12.88
CA ARG A 114 -4.62 -23.29 -12.89
C ARG A 114 -3.52 -24.21 -13.44
N GLY A 115 -2.80 -23.78 -14.47
CA GLY A 115 -1.65 -24.51 -15.02
C GLY A 115 -0.48 -24.64 -14.03
N LEU A 116 -0.37 -23.75 -13.04
CA LEU A 116 0.64 -23.79 -11.97
C LEU A 116 0.16 -24.65 -10.81
N SER A 117 -1.06 -24.41 -10.33
CA SER A 117 -1.73 -25.21 -9.32
C SER A 117 -3.23 -24.92 -9.35
N ALA A 118 -4.05 -25.97 -9.28
CA ALA A 118 -5.50 -25.83 -9.15
C ALA A 118 -5.89 -25.01 -7.90
N ASP A 119 -5.11 -25.09 -6.81
CA ASP A 119 -5.39 -24.35 -5.59
C ASP A 119 -5.18 -22.84 -5.79
N LEU A 120 -4.22 -22.43 -6.63
CA LEU A 120 -3.93 -21.01 -6.89
C LEU A 120 -5.02 -20.33 -7.71
N GLU A 121 -5.73 -21.08 -8.55
CA GLU A 121 -6.83 -20.56 -9.34
C GLU A 121 -7.93 -19.97 -8.46
N THR A 122 -8.22 -20.59 -7.31
CA THR A 122 -9.24 -20.10 -6.38
C THR A 122 -8.93 -18.69 -5.84
N PHE A 123 -7.66 -18.29 -5.88
CA PHE A 123 -7.19 -16.98 -5.44
C PHE A 123 -7.00 -15.98 -6.59
N ALA A 124 -7.28 -16.35 -7.84
CA ALA A 124 -7.16 -15.45 -8.99
C ALA A 124 -7.89 -14.10 -8.78
N PRO A 125 -9.13 -14.05 -8.24
CA PRO A 125 -9.79 -12.76 -7.98
C PRO A 125 -9.05 -11.88 -6.97
N ALA A 126 -8.45 -12.48 -5.93
CA ALA A 126 -7.68 -11.76 -4.92
C ALA A 126 -6.38 -11.20 -5.49
N PHE A 127 -5.72 -11.95 -6.39
CA PHE A 127 -4.54 -11.46 -7.13
C PHE A 127 -4.91 -10.30 -8.06
N SER A 128 -6.02 -10.41 -8.80
CA SER A 128 -6.50 -9.33 -9.66
C SER A 128 -6.86 -8.07 -8.87
N GLN A 129 -7.43 -8.21 -7.67
CA GLN A 129 -7.76 -7.09 -6.80
C GLN A 129 -6.53 -6.27 -6.37
N VAL A 130 -5.37 -6.92 -6.23
CA VAL A 130 -4.09 -6.27 -5.89
C VAL A 130 -3.28 -5.86 -7.14
N GLY A 131 -3.83 -6.06 -8.34
CA GLY A 131 -3.20 -5.69 -9.62
C GLY A 131 -2.25 -6.74 -10.21
N LEU A 132 -2.24 -7.95 -9.68
CA LEU A 132 -1.54 -9.10 -10.25
C LEU A 132 -2.45 -9.77 -11.29
N THR A 133 -2.56 -9.18 -12.48
CA THR A 133 -3.39 -9.67 -13.58
C THR A 133 -2.58 -10.36 -14.69
N SER A 134 -1.26 -10.42 -14.56
CA SER A 134 -0.36 -10.98 -15.57
C SER A 134 0.57 -12.03 -14.96
N VAL A 135 0.84 -13.08 -15.72
CA VAL A 135 1.80 -14.13 -15.38
C VAL A 135 3.19 -13.54 -15.15
N ASP A 136 3.58 -12.50 -15.88
CA ASP A 136 4.89 -11.87 -15.71
C ASP A 136 4.99 -11.14 -14.37
N HIS A 137 3.94 -10.43 -13.96
CA HIS A 137 3.89 -9.80 -12.63
C HIS A 137 3.94 -10.85 -11.52
N PHE A 138 3.24 -11.98 -11.69
CA PHE A 138 3.29 -13.10 -10.76
C PHE A 138 4.71 -13.69 -10.67
N LYS A 139 5.37 -13.93 -11.81
CA LYS A 139 6.78 -14.38 -11.86
C LYS A 139 7.74 -13.37 -11.21
N MET A 140 7.49 -12.07 -11.36
CA MET A 140 8.29 -11.04 -10.67
C MET A 140 8.10 -11.09 -9.16
N MET A 141 6.85 -11.24 -8.67
CA MET A 141 6.55 -11.43 -7.25
C MET A 141 7.26 -12.68 -6.69
N MET A 142 7.35 -13.74 -7.48
CA MET A 142 8.04 -14.97 -7.07
C MET A 142 9.55 -14.81 -6.87
N LYS A 143 10.16 -13.78 -7.46
CA LYS A 143 11.58 -13.46 -7.25
C LYS A 143 11.82 -12.64 -5.99
N TRP A 144 10.78 -12.19 -5.30
CA TRP A 144 10.92 -11.42 -4.07
C TRP A 144 11.42 -12.31 -2.92
N PRO A 145 12.16 -11.73 -1.95
CA PRO A 145 12.49 -12.43 -0.71
C PRO A 145 11.23 -12.99 -0.02
N GLU A 146 11.35 -14.16 0.61
CA GLU A 146 10.20 -14.82 1.23
C GLU A 146 9.47 -13.91 2.24
N ALA A 147 10.22 -13.12 3.00
CA ALA A 147 9.65 -12.15 3.94
C ALA A 147 8.78 -11.08 3.27
N GLU A 148 9.21 -10.55 2.12
CA GLU A 148 8.47 -9.53 1.36
C GLU A 148 7.21 -10.13 0.73
N ARG A 149 7.33 -11.32 0.13
CA ARG A 149 6.19 -12.07 -0.42
C ARG A 149 5.16 -12.42 0.66
N ASN A 150 5.62 -12.89 1.81
CA ASN A 150 4.74 -13.22 2.93
C ASN A 150 4.05 -11.98 3.51
N ALA A 151 4.75 -10.84 3.57
CA ALA A 151 4.15 -9.58 3.97
C ALA A 151 3.04 -9.20 2.98
N PHE A 152 3.33 -9.15 1.68
CA PHE A 152 2.38 -8.84 0.63
C PHE A 152 1.10 -9.70 0.68
N LEU A 153 1.25 -11.03 0.80
CA LEU A 153 0.10 -11.95 0.89
C LEU A 153 -0.79 -11.67 2.12
N LYS A 154 -0.20 -11.21 3.23
CA LYS A 154 -0.94 -10.90 4.47
C LYS A 154 -1.53 -9.49 4.46
N THR A 155 -0.78 -8.49 4.00
CA THR A 155 -1.18 -7.08 4.10
C THR A 155 -2.04 -6.64 2.94
N ASP A 156 -1.63 -6.99 1.72
CA ASP A 156 -2.24 -6.45 0.50
C ASP A 156 -3.37 -7.35 0.01
N MET A 157 -3.17 -8.67 -0.02
CA MET A 157 -4.24 -9.62 -0.36
C MET A 157 -5.18 -9.94 0.80
N LYS A 158 -4.81 -9.60 2.04
CA LYS A 158 -5.61 -9.82 3.25
C LYS A 158 -6.10 -11.27 3.44
N LEU A 159 -5.28 -12.24 3.05
CA LEU A 159 -5.61 -13.66 3.17
C LEU A 159 -5.75 -14.07 4.64
N ASN A 160 -6.73 -14.93 4.93
CA ASN A 160 -6.86 -15.59 6.23
C ASN A 160 -5.63 -16.50 6.46
N PRO A 161 -5.12 -16.69 7.70
CA PRO A 161 -4.08 -17.66 8.03
C PRO A 161 -4.12 -19.00 7.28
N PHE A 162 -5.30 -19.60 7.10
CA PHE A 162 -5.45 -20.86 6.34
C PHE A 162 -5.17 -20.68 4.84
N GLU A 163 -5.80 -19.69 4.21
CA GLU A 163 -5.59 -19.34 2.80
C GLU A 163 -4.13 -18.96 2.53
N PHE A 164 -3.55 -18.16 3.41
CA PHE A 164 -2.14 -17.80 3.38
C PHE A 164 -1.25 -19.05 3.37
N HIS A 165 -1.56 -20.04 4.21
CA HIS A 165 -0.77 -21.26 4.26
C HIS A 165 -0.91 -22.08 2.97
N ASN A 166 -2.13 -22.19 2.43
CA ASN A 166 -2.39 -22.89 1.18
C ASN A 166 -1.67 -22.22 0.00
N VAL A 167 -1.78 -20.90 -0.13
CA VAL A 167 -1.06 -20.14 -1.16
C VAL A 167 0.44 -20.33 -0.99
N ARG A 168 0.97 -20.21 0.24
CA ARG A 168 2.41 -20.39 0.48
C ARG A 168 2.90 -21.79 0.10
N ALA A 169 2.14 -22.83 0.43
CA ALA A 169 2.46 -24.20 0.08
C ALA A 169 2.46 -24.41 -1.45
N ALA A 170 1.44 -23.90 -2.14
CA ALA A 170 1.37 -23.95 -3.60
C ALA A 170 2.53 -23.19 -4.26
N LEU A 171 2.90 -22.02 -3.74
CA LEU A 171 4.05 -21.25 -4.24
C LEU A 171 5.38 -21.98 -4.00
N ALA A 172 5.55 -22.64 -2.86
CA ALA A 172 6.76 -23.42 -2.56
C ALA A 172 6.89 -24.60 -3.54
N LYS A 173 5.81 -25.36 -3.72
CA LYS A 173 5.75 -26.47 -4.69
C LYS A 173 6.11 -25.99 -6.11
N PHE A 174 5.56 -24.87 -6.53
CA PHE A 174 5.87 -24.29 -7.83
C PHE A 174 7.35 -23.90 -7.96
N MET A 175 7.97 -23.34 -6.91
CA MET A 175 9.41 -23.06 -6.96
C MET A 175 10.22 -24.34 -7.10
N ASP A 176 9.92 -25.39 -6.34
CA ASP A 176 10.65 -26.66 -6.42
C ASP A 176 10.59 -27.27 -7.84
N GLU A 177 9.42 -27.22 -8.48
CA GLU A 177 9.22 -27.71 -9.86
C GLU A 177 10.00 -26.89 -10.91
N GLN A 178 10.03 -25.56 -10.77
CA GLN A 178 10.78 -24.69 -11.70
C GLN A 178 12.29 -24.75 -11.51
N TRP A 179 12.76 -24.93 -10.28
CA TRP A 179 14.19 -25.06 -10.00
C TRP A 179 14.72 -26.44 -10.44
N GLY A 180 13.92 -27.49 -10.33
CA GLY A 180 14.28 -28.83 -10.82
C GLY A 180 14.48 -28.86 -12.34
N THR A 181 13.59 -28.21 -13.10
CA THR A 181 13.70 -28.15 -14.58
C THR A 181 14.88 -27.31 -15.08
N MET A 182 15.37 -26.35 -14.29
CA MET A 182 16.59 -25.60 -14.64
C MET A 182 17.89 -26.38 -14.42
N GLN A 183 17.91 -27.39 -13.54
CA GLN A 183 19.12 -28.18 -13.28
C GLN A 183 19.39 -29.25 -14.33
N GLU A 184 18.38 -29.74 -15.05
CA GLU A 184 18.56 -30.76 -16.09
C GLU A 184 19.01 -30.21 -17.46
N SER A 185 19.12 -28.88 -17.60
CA SER A 185 19.54 -28.22 -18.84
C SER A 185 21.02 -27.80 -18.87
N TYR A 186 21.83 -28.27 -17.91
CA TYR A 186 23.28 -28.07 -17.84
C TYR A 186 24.03 -29.41 -17.90
#